data_AF-A0A852T948-F1
#
_entry.id   AF-A0A852T948-F1
#
_cell.length_a   1.000
_cell.length_b   1.000
_cell.length_c   1.000
_cell.angle_alpha   90.00
_cell.angle_beta   90.00
_cell.angle_gamma   90.00
#
_symmetry.space_group_name_H-M   'P 1'
#
loop_
_entity.id
_entity.type
_entity.pdbx_description
1 polymer ?
#
loop_
_entity_poly.entity_id
_entity_poly.type
_entity_poly.pdbx_seq_one_letter_code
_entity_poly.pdbx_strand_id
1 'polypeptide(L)' 'MELIPVSGGAFEVTVNGEKIYSKLDTGVFPDTDDIITKISQK' A
#
# COMPACT_ATOMS: atom_id res chain seq x y z
N MET A 1 -12.05 -6.31 -1.10
CA MET A 1 -11.04 -5.35 -1.59
C MET A 1 -11.79 -4.13 -2.08
N GLU A 2 -11.37 -2.94 -1.66
CA GLU A 2 -11.95 -1.67 -2.07
C GLU A 2 -10.85 -0.79 -2.66
N LEU A 3 -11.19 0.02 -3.66
CA LEU A 3 -10.31 1.03 -4.22
C LEU A 3 -10.82 2.40 -3.79
N ILE A 4 -10.03 3.11 -2.99
CA ILE A 4 -10.37 4.44 -2.49
C ILE A 4 -9.60 5.46 -3.34
N PRO A 5 -10.27 6.25 -4.19
CA PRO A 5 -9.60 7.29 -4.96
C PRO A 5 -9.12 8.39 -4.02
N VAL A 6 -7.85 8.75 -4.15
CA VAL A 6 -7.20 9.78 -3.34
C VAL A 6 -6.39 10.72 -4.23
N SER A 7 -6.26 11.97 -3.80
CA SER A 7 -5.48 12.99 -4.50
C SER A 7 -3.99 12.92 -4.13
N GLY A 8 -3.16 13.78 -4.74
CA GLY A 8 -1.75 13.92 -4.35
C GLY A 8 -0.81 12.81 -4.83
N GLY A 9 -1.26 11.93 -5.72
CA GLY A 9 -0.42 10.85 -6.27
C GLY A 9 -0.10 9.74 -5.26
N ALA A 10 -0.91 9.63 -4.21
CA ALA A 10 -0.78 8.59 -3.20
C ALA A 10 -1.06 7.20 -3.77
N PHE A 11 -0.27 6.24 -3.30
CA PHE A 11 -0.55 4.82 -3.40
C PHE A 11 -0.30 4.22 -2.02
N GLU A 12 -1.37 3.79 -1.36
CA GLU A 12 -1.34 3.27 -0.01
C GLU A 12 -2.01 1.90 0.05
N VAL A 13 -1.46 1.00 0.86
CA VAL A 13 -2.01 -0.33 1.10
C VAL A 13 -2.26 -0.48 2.58
N THR A 14 -3.49 -0.85 2.93
CA THR A 14 -3.97 -1.00 4.31
C THR A 14 -4.63 -2.37 4.46
N VAL A 15 -4.29 -3.09 5.53
CA VAL A 15 -4.86 -4.40 5.88
C VAL A 15 -5.43 -4.31 7.28
N ASN A 16 -6.71 -4.66 7.46
CA ASN A 16 -7.42 -4.58 8.74
C ASN A 16 -7.30 -3.21 9.45
N GLY A 17 -7.25 -2.13 8.67
CA GLY A 17 -7.10 -0.76 9.19
C GLY A 17 -5.65 -0.33 9.47
N GLU A 18 -4.67 -1.23 9.37
CA GLU A 18 -3.25 -0.90 9.52
C GLU A 18 -2.60 -0.62 8.16
N LYS A 19 -1.97 0.56 8.01
CA LYS A 19 -1.24 0.92 6.79
C LYS A 19 0.07 0.14 6.74
N ILE A 20 0.24 -0.69 5.70
CA ILE A 20 1.42 -1.52 5.50
C ILE A 20 2.38 -0.96 4.44
N TYR A 21 1.93 0.02 3.65
CA TYR A 21 2.74 0.71 2.64
C TYR A 21 2.20 2.10 2.29
N SER A 22 3.11 3.04 2.01
CA SER A 22 2.82 4.37 1.45
C SER A 22 3.89 4.77 0.44
N LYS A 23 3.48 5.06 -0.80
CA LYS A 23 4.35 5.65 -1.82
C LYS A 23 4.77 7.07 -1.44
N LEU A 24 3.96 7.82 -0.69
CA LEU A 24 4.34 9.16 -0.27
C LEU A 24 5.49 9.12 0.76
N ASP A 25 5.54 8.07 1.57
CA ASP A 25 6.56 7.91 2.61
C ASP A 25 7.88 7.42 1.99
N THR A 26 7.80 6.53 0.99
CA THR A 26 8.97 5.91 0.36
C THR A 26 9.46 6.64 -0.90
N GLY A 27 8.58 7.41 -1.55
CA GLY A 27 8.81 8.02 -2.86
C GLY A 27 8.78 7.02 -4.04
N VAL A 28 8.53 5.74 -3.79
CA VAL A 28 8.69 4.66 -4.77
C VAL A 28 7.33 3.99 -5.02
N PHE A 29 7.09 3.52 -6.24
CA PHE A 29 5.94 2.65 -6.50
C PHE A 29 6.36 1.21 -6.15
N PRO A 30 5.56 0.46 -5.37
CA PRO A 30 6.02 -0.80 -4.82
C PRO A 30 6.18 -1.88 -5.89
N ASP A 31 7.09 -2.82 -5.64
CA ASP A 31 7.09 -4.09 -6.34
C ASP A 31 5.88 -4.93 -5.91
N THR A 32 5.32 -5.70 -6.84
CA THR A 32 4.11 -6.48 -6.58
C THR A 32 4.37 -7.63 -5.61
N ASP A 33 5.51 -8.32 -5.73
CA ASP A 33 5.85 -9.47 -4.90
C ASP A 33 6.12 -9.04 -3.45
N ASP A 34 6.72 -7.87 -3.26
CA ASP A 34 6.94 -7.26 -1.93
C ASP A 34 5.61 -7.00 -1.20
N ILE A 35 4.61 -6.46 -1.91
CA ILE A 35 3.29 -6.18 -1.34
C ILE A 35 2.55 -7.48 -1.01
N ILE A 36 2.58 -8.47 -1.90
CA ILE A 36 1.96 -9.79 -1.65
C ILE A 36 2.58 -10.44 -0.41
N THR A 37 3.91 -10.36 -0.27
CA THR A 37 4.62 -10.89 0.89
C THR A 37 4.19 -10.20 2.18
N LYS A 38 4.12 -8.85 2.19
CA LYS A 38 3.67 -8.06 3.35
C LYS A 38 2.23 -8.38 3.75
N ILE A 39 1.34 -8.54 2.78
CA ILE A 39 -0.06 -8.91 3.04
C ILE A 39 -0.14 -10.31 3.63
N SER A 40 0.66 -11.27 3.12
CA SER A 40 0.65 -12.66 3.58
C SER A 40 1.19 -12.84 5.01
N GLN A 41 1.92 -11.85 5.53
CA GLN A 41 2.47 -11.84 6.89
C GLN A 41 1.56 -11.14 7.92
N LYS A 42 0.38 -10.66 7.50
CA LYS A 42 -0.62 -10.00 8.36
C LYS A 42 -1.79 -10.94 8.63
#